data_AF-A0A519EC90-F1
#
_entry.id   AF-A0A519EC90-F1
#
_cell.length_a   1.000
_cell.length_b   1.000
_cell.length_c   1.000
_cell.angle_alpha   90.00
_cell.angle_beta   90.00
_cell.angle_gamma   90.00
#
_symmetry.space_group_name_H-M   'P 1'
#
loop_
_entity.id
_entity.type
_entity.pdbx_description
1 polymer ?
#
loop_
_entity_poly.entity_id
_entity_poly.type
_entity_poly.pdbx_seq_one_letter_code
_entity_poly.pdbx_strand_id
1 'polypeptide(L)'
;MTAAIAPGAEESLANSRQAQAGWLALWYEPWYRMHPGWLDDAAATGDRRDETPCLDRFRSPGPLLRLAYRWFCARFDIDAELPLPLDRLAAMPDHLPLDGGALDRAALALGRVAHASHCLAGAHRDLADLFSPRRGDAPLWRDALRQAKARPLRLEGTAPPREASDADLRGWALPLMGRLIEDALPGAWSRLRLRCDPGHLRAAVTMPHIPDAAAALRRQVWRIWRSAAAGPDHTSATP
;
A
#
# COMPACT_ATOMS: atom_id res chain seq x y z
N MET A 1 -5.69 28.49 -35.41
CA MET A 1 -6.87 28.02 -34.64
C MET A 1 -6.36 27.15 -33.50
N THR A 2 -6.11 27.76 -32.35
CA THR A 2 -5.72 27.06 -31.12
C THR A 2 -6.99 26.54 -30.47
N ALA A 3 -7.18 25.22 -30.48
CA ALA A 3 -8.27 24.60 -29.75
C ALA A 3 -8.04 24.87 -28.26
N ALA A 4 -8.92 25.67 -27.65
CA ALA A 4 -8.89 25.93 -26.22
C ALA A 4 -9.17 24.61 -25.49
N ILE A 5 -8.16 24.11 -24.77
CA ILE A 5 -8.32 22.95 -23.91
C ILE A 5 -9.19 23.39 -22.73
N ALA A 6 -10.25 22.63 -22.44
CA ALA A 6 -11.12 22.93 -21.31
C ALA A 6 -10.31 22.89 -20.00
N PRO A 7 -10.56 23.79 -19.04
CA PRO A 7 -9.71 23.94 -17.84
C PRO A 7 -9.55 22.64 -17.01
N GLY A 8 -10.51 21.71 -17.04
CA GLY A 8 -10.38 20.41 -16.38
C GLY A 8 -9.54 19.36 -17.13
N ALA A 9 -9.31 19.54 -18.43
CA ALA A 9 -8.48 18.63 -19.23
C ALA A 9 -6.98 18.89 -19.02
N GLU A 10 -6.58 20.12 -18.69
CA GLU A 10 -5.19 20.44 -18.34
C GLU A 10 -4.80 19.84 -16.97
N GLU A 11 -5.67 19.94 -15.97
CA GLU A 11 -5.46 19.33 -14.65
C GLU A 11 -5.41 17.80 -14.73
N SER A 12 -6.32 17.18 -15.50
CA SER A 12 -6.31 15.72 -15.72
C SER A 12 -5.04 15.26 -16.41
N LEU A 13 -4.56 15.99 -17.43
CA LEU A 13 -3.32 15.68 -18.13
C LEU A 13 -2.09 15.84 -17.22
N ALA A 14 -2.06 16.88 -16.39
CA ALA A 14 -0.99 17.11 -15.42
C ALA A 14 -0.93 15.98 -14.38
N ASN A 15 -2.08 15.57 -13.83
CA ASN A 15 -2.18 14.46 -12.89
C ASN A 15 -1.72 13.13 -13.51
N SER A 16 -2.15 12.84 -14.74
CA SER A 16 -1.73 11.64 -15.47
C SER A 16 -0.22 11.60 -15.70
N ARG A 17 0.39 12.73 -16.09
CA ARG A 17 1.86 12.83 -16.25
C ARG A 17 2.60 12.65 -14.92
N GLN A 18 2.07 13.21 -13.83
CA GLN A 18 2.65 13.06 -12.50
C GLN A 18 2.56 11.61 -12.00
N ALA A 19 1.45 10.92 -12.24
CA ALA A 19 1.30 9.49 -11.97
C ALA A 19 2.32 8.65 -12.75
N GLN A 20 2.44 8.88 -14.06
CA GLN A 20 3.41 8.18 -14.90
C GLN A 20 4.85 8.41 -14.43
N ALA A 21 5.21 9.66 -14.10
CA ALA A 21 6.51 9.98 -13.54
C ALA A 21 6.74 9.27 -12.20
N GLY A 22 5.72 9.21 -11.34
CA GLY A 22 5.77 8.48 -10.08
C GLY A 22 6.02 6.98 -10.26
N TRP A 23 5.36 6.35 -11.25
CA TRP A 23 5.56 4.94 -11.59
C TRP A 23 6.95 4.66 -12.16
N LEU A 24 7.44 5.54 -13.04
CA LEU A 24 8.80 5.46 -13.59
C LEU A 24 9.85 5.56 -12.48
N ALA A 25 9.72 6.55 -11.60
CA ALA A 25 10.59 6.72 -10.45
C ALA A 25 10.56 5.48 -9.55
N LEU A 26 9.38 4.92 -9.28
CA LEU A 26 9.27 3.70 -8.49
C LEU A 26 9.95 2.48 -9.17
N TRP A 27 9.86 2.37 -10.50
CA TRP A 27 10.38 1.19 -11.21
C TRP A 27 11.90 1.14 -11.26
N TYR A 28 12.52 2.31 -11.50
CA TYR A 28 13.96 2.44 -11.70
C TYR A 28 14.71 2.97 -10.48
N GLU A 29 14.02 3.67 -9.58
CA GLU A 29 14.58 4.23 -8.34
C GLU A 29 13.74 3.84 -7.12
N PRO A 30 13.52 2.53 -6.85
CA PRO A 30 12.68 2.07 -5.74
C PRO A 30 13.19 2.48 -4.34
N TRP A 31 14.47 2.84 -4.22
CA TRP A 31 15.03 3.44 -3.00
C TRP A 31 14.50 4.86 -2.74
N TYR A 32 14.04 5.56 -3.77
CA TYR A 32 13.51 6.90 -3.65
C TYR A 32 12.18 6.85 -2.89
N ARG A 33 12.17 7.48 -1.70
CA ARG A 33 11.07 7.41 -0.70
C ARG A 33 10.88 6.03 -0.04
N MET A 34 11.92 5.19 -0.04
CA MET A 34 11.94 3.99 0.80
C MET A 34 11.87 4.37 2.28
N HIS A 35 11.10 3.62 3.06
CA HIS A 35 11.01 3.81 4.50
C HIS A 35 12.36 3.48 5.16
N PRO A 36 12.91 4.35 6.03
CA PRO A 36 14.25 4.17 6.60
C PRO A 36 14.40 2.86 7.37
N GLY A 37 13.32 2.39 8.01
CA GLY A 37 13.30 1.12 8.75
C GLY A 37 13.71 -0.11 7.93
N TRP A 38 13.65 -0.08 6.59
CA TRP A 38 14.15 -1.18 5.75
C TRP A 38 15.67 -1.34 5.83
N LEU A 39 16.41 -0.26 6.05
CA LEU A 39 17.86 -0.31 6.24
C LEU A 39 18.19 -0.83 7.65
N ASP A 40 17.42 -0.43 8.65
CA ASP A 40 17.57 -0.93 10.03
C ASP A 40 17.23 -2.42 10.12
N ASP A 41 16.17 -2.86 9.43
CA ASP A 41 15.82 -4.27 9.25
C ASP A 41 16.96 -5.05 8.59
N ALA A 42 17.49 -4.50 7.51
CA ALA A 42 18.59 -5.12 6.78
C ALA A 42 19.86 -5.27 7.64
N ALA A 43 20.14 -4.30 8.51
CA ALA A 43 21.27 -4.33 9.44
C ALA A 43 21.04 -5.33 10.60
N ALA A 44 19.80 -5.46 11.08
CA ALA A 44 19.44 -6.36 12.17
C ALA A 44 19.44 -7.85 11.79
N THR A 45 19.20 -8.18 10.52
CA THR A 45 19.16 -9.56 10.01
C THR A 45 20.54 -10.22 9.83
N GLY A 46 21.62 -9.56 10.28
CA GLY A 46 22.95 -10.19 10.39
C GLY A 46 23.73 -10.28 9.08
N ASP A 47 23.25 -9.66 7.99
CA ASP A 47 23.99 -9.53 6.73
C ASP A 47 25.05 -8.42 6.87
N ARG A 48 25.99 -8.63 7.80
CA ARG A 48 27.19 -7.80 8.03
C ARG A 48 28.25 -8.08 6.96
N ARG A 49 27.89 -7.99 5.69
CA ARG A 49 28.89 -7.53 4.73
C ARG A 49 28.97 -6.03 4.96
N ASP A 50 30.16 -5.52 5.28
CA ASP A 50 30.52 -4.13 5.66
C ASP A 50 30.20 -3.05 4.61
N GLU A 51 29.05 -3.13 3.98
CA GLU A 51 28.57 -2.19 3.00
C GLU A 51 27.12 -1.87 3.34
N THR A 52 26.91 -1.03 4.35
CA THR A 52 25.73 -0.15 4.30
C THR A 52 25.84 0.53 2.94
N PRO A 53 25.00 0.22 1.95
CA PRO A 53 25.04 0.92 0.69
C PRO A 53 24.52 2.29 1.04
N CYS A 54 25.44 3.24 1.18
CA CYS A 54 25.06 4.60 1.41
C CYS A 54 24.09 4.93 0.27
N LEU A 55 22.87 5.37 0.60
CA LEU A 55 21.89 5.76 -0.42
C LEU A 55 22.49 6.82 -1.37
N ASP A 56 23.56 7.49 -0.94
CA ASP A 56 24.44 8.34 -1.74
C ASP A 56 25.01 7.69 -3.00
N ARG A 57 25.28 6.37 -3.02
CA ARG A 57 25.73 5.65 -4.22
C ARG A 57 24.68 5.67 -5.34
N PHE A 58 23.41 5.88 -4.99
CA PHE A 58 22.30 6.01 -5.95
C PHE A 58 22.06 7.45 -6.40
N ARG A 59 22.77 8.44 -5.83
CA ARG A 59 22.60 9.87 -6.17
C ARG A 59 23.47 10.32 -7.34
N SER A 60 24.47 9.54 -7.73
CA SER A 60 25.43 9.89 -8.78
C SER A 60 25.27 9.01 -10.02
N PRO A 61 25.07 9.59 -11.22
CA PRO A 61 24.99 8.80 -12.45
C PRO A 61 26.35 8.15 -12.77
N GLY A 62 26.34 6.87 -13.15
CA GLY A 62 27.57 6.15 -13.54
C GLY A 62 27.41 4.63 -13.61
N PRO A 63 28.46 3.89 -14.01
CA PRO A 63 28.42 2.42 -14.09
C PRO A 63 28.18 1.75 -12.73
N LEU A 64 28.62 2.40 -11.64
CA LEU A 64 28.37 1.96 -10.27
C LEU A 64 26.87 1.97 -9.91
N LEU A 65 26.07 2.85 -10.54
CA LEU A 65 24.62 2.90 -10.31
C LEU A 65 23.95 1.60 -10.76
N ARG A 66 24.40 1.00 -11.88
CA ARG A 66 23.84 -0.28 -12.37
C ARG A 66 24.15 -1.44 -11.41
N LEU A 67 25.37 -1.47 -10.88
CA LEU A 67 25.76 -2.48 -9.89
C LEU A 67 24.99 -2.27 -8.57
N ALA A 68 24.86 -1.02 -8.12
CA ALA A 68 24.08 -0.67 -6.94
C ALA A 68 22.60 -1.03 -7.11
N TYR A 69 22.02 -0.78 -8.29
CA TYR A 69 20.65 -1.17 -8.64
C TYR A 69 20.46 -2.69 -8.55
N ARG A 70 21.32 -3.50 -9.19
CA ARG A 70 21.21 -4.96 -9.15
C ARG A 70 21.38 -5.52 -7.74
N TRP A 71 22.32 -4.96 -6.98
CA TRP A 71 22.49 -5.31 -5.56
C TRP A 71 21.22 -5.00 -4.76
N PHE A 72 20.65 -3.80 -4.93
CA PHE A 72 19.44 -3.38 -4.23
C PHE A 72 18.26 -4.30 -4.56
N CYS A 73 18.06 -4.56 -5.85
CA CYS A 73 17.02 -5.45 -6.31
C CYS A 73 17.17 -6.86 -5.72
N ALA A 74 18.37 -7.44 -5.73
CA ALA A 74 18.62 -8.73 -5.10
C ALA A 74 18.36 -8.71 -3.59
N ARG A 75 18.76 -7.63 -2.89
CA ARG A 75 18.60 -7.50 -1.43
C ARG A 75 17.13 -7.43 -0.99
N PHE A 76 16.29 -6.83 -1.81
CA PHE A 76 14.87 -6.61 -1.54
C PHE A 76 13.95 -7.47 -2.41
N ASP A 77 14.44 -8.57 -2.99
CA ASP A 77 13.63 -9.51 -3.78
C ASP A 77 12.80 -8.81 -4.87
N ILE A 78 13.46 -7.89 -5.59
CA ILE A 78 12.89 -7.20 -6.75
C ILE A 78 13.53 -7.81 -7.98
N ASP A 79 12.70 -8.25 -8.93
CA ASP A 79 13.19 -8.62 -10.25
C ASP A 79 13.67 -7.36 -11.00
N ALA A 80 14.99 -7.29 -11.17
CA ALA A 80 15.71 -6.21 -11.84
C ALA A 80 15.51 -6.22 -13.37
N GLU A 81 15.20 -7.38 -13.95
CA GLU A 81 15.05 -7.56 -15.40
C GLU A 81 13.57 -7.45 -15.82
N LEU A 82 12.65 -7.32 -14.86
CA LEU A 82 11.22 -7.20 -15.13
C LEU A 82 10.93 -5.92 -15.93
N PRO A 83 10.37 -6.05 -17.16
CA PRO A 83 10.08 -4.89 -17.99
C PRO A 83 9.01 -4.02 -17.34
N LEU A 84 9.11 -2.70 -17.56
CA LEU A 84 8.08 -1.75 -17.17
C LEU A 84 6.79 -2.04 -17.94
N PRO A 85 5.67 -2.37 -17.28
CA PRO A 85 4.41 -2.72 -17.94
C PRO A 85 3.64 -1.48 -18.39
N LEU A 86 4.19 -0.74 -19.37
CA LEU A 86 3.64 0.54 -19.88
C LEU A 86 2.15 0.45 -20.23
N ASP A 87 1.73 -0.62 -20.91
CA ASP A 87 0.34 -0.82 -21.31
C ASP A 87 -0.63 -0.91 -20.12
N ARG A 88 -0.17 -1.48 -19.00
CA ARG A 88 -0.96 -1.60 -17.77
C ARG A 88 -0.93 -0.32 -16.95
N LEU A 89 0.18 0.42 -16.98
CA LEU A 89 0.31 1.71 -16.29
C LEU A 89 -0.69 2.75 -16.80
N ALA A 90 -0.98 2.75 -18.11
CA ALA A 90 -1.99 3.65 -18.68
C ALA A 90 -3.40 3.40 -18.15
N ALA A 91 -3.69 2.20 -17.64
CA ALA A 91 -4.97 1.84 -17.03
C ALA A 91 -5.00 2.08 -15.51
N MET A 92 -3.89 2.53 -14.91
CA MET A 92 -3.81 2.77 -13.47
C MET A 92 -4.43 4.12 -13.10
N PRO A 93 -5.09 4.22 -11.93
CA PRO A 93 -5.59 5.49 -11.42
C PRO A 93 -4.49 6.57 -11.25
N ASP A 94 -4.83 7.83 -11.55
CA ASP A 94 -3.90 8.98 -11.52
C ASP A 94 -3.30 9.33 -10.15
N HIS A 95 -3.80 8.75 -9.06
CA HIS A 95 -3.23 8.96 -7.72
C HIS A 95 -2.22 7.87 -7.33
N LEU A 96 -1.90 6.95 -8.23
CA LEU A 96 -0.86 5.94 -8.04
C LEU A 96 0.45 6.34 -8.77
N PRO A 97 1.62 5.91 -8.27
CA PRO A 97 1.83 5.04 -7.12
C PRO A 97 1.69 5.80 -5.80
N LEU A 98 1.06 5.19 -4.81
CA LEU A 98 0.92 5.76 -3.47
C LEU A 98 2.27 5.96 -2.77
N ASP A 99 2.37 7.03 -1.98
CA ASP A 99 3.43 7.16 -0.98
C ASP A 99 3.18 6.26 0.25
N GLY A 100 4.15 6.23 1.17
CA GLY A 100 4.08 5.40 2.37
C GLY A 100 2.88 5.73 3.27
N GLY A 101 2.63 7.03 3.50
CA GLY A 101 1.51 7.48 4.35
C GLY A 101 0.15 7.10 3.77
N ALA A 102 -0.03 7.25 2.46
CA ALA A 102 -1.25 6.88 1.77
C ALA A 102 -1.44 5.35 1.75
N LEU A 103 -0.37 4.56 1.60
CA LEU A 103 -0.42 3.10 1.73
C LEU A 103 -0.87 2.68 3.13
N ASP A 104 -0.30 3.28 4.17
CA ASP A 104 -0.63 2.98 5.56
C ASP A 104 -2.08 3.35 5.90
N ARG A 105 -2.58 4.50 5.42
CA ARG A 105 -3.99 4.89 5.57
C ARG A 105 -4.93 3.92 4.86
N ALA A 106 -4.58 3.53 3.64
CA ALA A 106 -5.37 2.59 2.86
C ALA A 106 -5.43 1.20 3.51
N ALA A 107 -4.29 0.71 4.01
CA ALA A 107 -4.22 -0.54 4.76
C ALA A 107 -5.07 -0.48 6.03
N LEU A 108 -4.96 0.60 6.80
CA LEU A 108 -5.75 0.76 8.01
C LEU A 108 -7.26 0.83 7.73
N ALA A 109 -7.67 1.62 6.73
CA ALA A 109 -9.07 1.71 6.34
C ALA A 109 -9.62 0.33 5.90
N LEU A 110 -8.84 -0.41 5.12
CA LEU A 110 -9.20 -1.76 4.67
C LEU A 110 -9.32 -2.73 5.85
N GLY A 111 -8.36 -2.71 6.78
CA GLY A 111 -8.40 -3.51 8.00
C GLY A 111 -9.63 -3.19 8.86
N ARG A 112 -9.96 -1.90 9.04
CA ARG A 112 -11.16 -1.47 9.79
C ARG A 112 -12.46 -1.95 9.14
N VAL A 113 -12.59 -1.83 7.82
CA VAL A 113 -13.79 -2.33 7.10
C VAL A 113 -13.90 -3.84 7.22
N ALA A 114 -12.78 -4.58 7.14
CA ALA A 114 -12.77 -6.02 7.29
C ALA A 114 -13.19 -6.44 8.71
N HIS A 115 -12.61 -5.81 9.73
CA HIS A 115 -12.96 -6.06 11.12
C HIS A 115 -14.43 -5.72 11.41
N ALA A 116 -14.94 -4.59 10.94
CA ALA A 116 -16.36 -4.24 11.04
C ALA A 116 -17.26 -5.26 10.32
N SER A 117 -16.85 -5.77 9.15
CA SER A 117 -17.57 -6.82 8.41
C SER A 117 -17.64 -8.13 9.21
N HIS A 118 -16.55 -8.47 9.92
CA HIS A 118 -16.50 -9.62 10.81
C HIS A 118 -17.45 -9.46 12.01
N CYS A 119 -17.43 -8.30 12.68
CA CYS A 119 -18.34 -8.01 13.80
C CYS A 119 -19.82 -8.10 13.37
N LEU A 120 -20.16 -7.61 12.17
CA LEU A 120 -21.51 -7.70 11.61
C LEU A 120 -21.95 -9.14 11.27
N ALA A 121 -21.01 -10.05 10.97
CA ALA A 121 -21.32 -11.38 10.48
C ALA A 121 -21.55 -12.44 11.58
N GLY A 122 -21.25 -12.13 12.84
CA GLY A 122 -21.43 -13.11 13.93
C GLY A 122 -20.88 -12.70 15.30
N ALA A 123 -20.13 -11.59 15.39
CA ALA A 123 -19.54 -11.11 16.63
C ALA A 123 -20.20 -9.80 17.12
N HIS A 124 -21.54 -9.80 17.25
CA HIS A 124 -22.31 -8.60 17.59
C HIS A 124 -21.88 -7.93 18.92
N ARG A 125 -21.32 -8.71 19.86
CA ARG A 125 -20.77 -8.18 21.13
C ARG A 125 -19.57 -7.26 20.90
N ASP A 126 -18.85 -7.41 19.80
CA ASP A 126 -17.65 -6.65 19.49
C ASP A 126 -17.95 -5.31 18.78
N LEU A 127 -19.20 -5.10 18.31
CA LEU A 127 -19.61 -3.84 17.67
C LEU A 127 -19.56 -2.65 18.63
N ALA A 128 -19.85 -2.87 19.92
CA ALA A 128 -19.77 -1.83 20.94
C ALA A 128 -18.30 -1.45 21.22
N ASP A 129 -17.38 -2.41 21.11
CA ASP A 129 -15.96 -2.18 21.33
C ASP A 129 -15.32 -1.32 20.22
N LEU A 130 -15.86 -1.33 18.98
CA LEU A 130 -15.38 -0.48 17.88
C LEU A 130 -15.35 1.01 18.21
N PHE A 131 -16.24 1.45 19.10
CA PHE A 131 -16.35 2.85 19.51
C PHE A 131 -15.81 3.10 20.92
N SER A 132 -15.10 2.12 21.50
CA SER A 132 -14.48 2.29 22.81
C SER A 132 -13.34 3.32 22.72
N PRO A 133 -13.06 4.07 23.81
CA PRO A 133 -11.95 5.03 23.83
C PRO A 133 -10.59 4.41 23.48
N ARG A 134 -10.44 3.09 23.64
CA ARG A 134 -9.21 2.34 23.33
C ARG A 134 -8.97 2.18 21.83
N ARG A 135 -10.02 2.24 20.99
CA ARG A 135 -9.94 2.05 19.53
C ARG A 135 -9.67 3.34 18.77
N GLY A 136 -9.75 4.49 19.44
CA GLY A 136 -9.57 5.81 18.83
C GLY A 136 -10.61 6.13 17.73
N ASP A 137 -10.48 7.32 17.14
CA ASP A 137 -11.10 7.75 15.88
C ASP A 137 -12.51 7.21 15.56
N ALA A 138 -13.48 7.47 16.45
CA ALA A 138 -14.88 7.10 16.23
C ALA A 138 -15.44 7.48 14.83
N PRO A 139 -15.08 8.62 14.20
CA PRO A 139 -15.50 8.91 12.82
C PRO A 139 -15.03 7.88 11.79
N LEU A 140 -13.79 7.40 11.91
CA LEU A 140 -13.21 6.42 10.96
C LEU A 140 -13.84 5.04 11.15
N TRP A 141 -14.14 4.65 12.39
CA TRP A 141 -14.89 3.42 12.66
C TRP A 141 -16.35 3.51 12.20
N ARG A 142 -17.00 4.68 12.30
CA ARG A 142 -18.35 4.88 11.73
C ARG A 142 -18.34 4.73 10.22
N ASP A 143 -17.34 5.30 9.55
CA ASP A 143 -17.21 5.13 8.10
C ASP A 143 -16.94 3.67 7.72
N ALA A 144 -16.02 3.00 8.41
CA ALA A 144 -15.74 1.59 8.20
C ALA A 144 -17.00 0.72 8.35
N LEU A 145 -17.82 0.98 9.39
CA LEU A 145 -19.09 0.29 9.60
C LEU A 145 -20.10 0.60 8.49
N ARG A 146 -20.20 1.85 8.04
CA ARG A 146 -21.06 2.26 6.91
C ARG A 146 -20.67 1.50 5.64
N GLN A 147 -19.37 1.42 5.35
CA GLN A 147 -18.85 0.70 4.20
C GLN A 147 -19.10 -0.81 4.31
N ALA A 148 -18.85 -1.40 5.48
CA ALA A 148 -19.10 -2.82 5.76
C ALA A 148 -20.58 -3.19 5.64
N LYS A 149 -21.50 -2.33 6.10
CA LYS A 149 -22.96 -2.52 5.94
C LYS A 149 -23.39 -2.48 4.47
N ALA A 150 -22.84 -1.55 3.70
CA ALA A 150 -23.17 -1.44 2.27
C ALA A 150 -22.63 -2.62 1.47
N ARG A 151 -21.42 -3.09 1.80
CA ARG A 151 -20.83 -4.28 1.19
C ARG A 151 -19.86 -4.95 2.17
N PRO A 152 -20.20 -6.10 2.76
CA PRO A 152 -19.30 -6.78 3.68
C PRO A 152 -18.05 -7.32 2.99
N LEU A 153 -16.88 -7.10 3.57
CA LEU A 153 -15.65 -7.79 3.18
C LEU A 153 -15.65 -9.19 3.82
N ARG A 154 -15.85 -10.23 3.00
CA ARG A 154 -15.70 -11.62 3.41
C ARG A 154 -14.55 -12.23 2.62
N LEU A 155 -13.43 -12.46 3.30
CA LEU A 155 -12.31 -13.23 2.77
C LEU A 155 -12.45 -14.65 3.30
N GLU A 156 -12.45 -15.63 2.40
CA GLU A 156 -12.40 -17.02 2.78
C GLU A 156 -11.03 -17.32 3.42
N GLY A 157 -11.03 -17.99 4.57
CA GLY A 157 -9.81 -18.53 5.19
C GLY A 157 -9.00 -17.59 6.09
N THR A 158 -9.24 -16.27 6.08
CA THR A 158 -8.52 -15.32 6.97
C THR A 158 -9.48 -14.36 7.65
N ALA A 159 -9.78 -14.62 8.93
CA ALA A 159 -10.48 -13.65 9.77
C ALA A 159 -9.55 -12.46 10.07
N PRO A 160 -10.06 -11.22 10.10
CA PRO A 160 -9.29 -10.08 10.60
C PRO A 160 -8.94 -10.30 12.07
N PRO A 161 -7.83 -9.73 12.57
CA PRO A 161 -7.40 -9.88 13.96
C PRO A 161 -8.50 -9.40 14.92
N ARG A 162 -8.71 -10.18 15.99
CA ARG A 162 -9.72 -9.90 17.04
C ARG A 162 -9.30 -8.73 17.93
N GLU A 163 -8.03 -8.72 18.29
CA GLU A 163 -7.37 -7.63 19.01
C GLU A 163 -6.90 -6.61 17.97
N ALA A 164 -7.85 -5.91 17.35
CA ALA A 164 -7.60 -4.96 16.25
C ALA A 164 -6.87 -3.66 16.68
N SER A 165 -5.62 -3.75 17.16
CA SER A 165 -4.76 -2.56 17.19
C SER A 165 -4.59 -2.04 15.77
N ASP A 166 -4.36 -0.74 15.58
CA ASP A 166 -4.15 -0.19 14.24
C ASP A 166 -2.98 -0.89 13.52
N ALA A 167 -1.95 -1.33 14.26
CA ALA A 167 -0.82 -2.09 13.72
C ALA A 167 -1.25 -3.47 13.20
N ASP A 168 -2.08 -4.19 13.96
CA ASP A 168 -2.60 -5.50 13.56
C ASP A 168 -3.52 -5.40 12.34
N LEU A 169 -4.35 -4.35 12.30
CA LEU A 169 -5.22 -4.07 11.15
C LEU A 169 -4.42 -3.78 9.88
N ARG A 170 -3.33 -3.01 9.97
CA ARG A 170 -2.40 -2.76 8.86
C ARG A 170 -1.70 -4.05 8.44
N GLY A 171 -1.14 -4.79 9.39
CA GLY A 171 -0.42 -6.04 9.12
C GLY A 171 -1.30 -7.10 8.46
N TRP A 172 -2.60 -7.14 8.79
CA TRP A 172 -3.56 -7.99 8.11
C TRP A 172 -3.91 -7.50 6.68
N ALA A 173 -4.04 -6.20 6.47
CA ALA A 173 -4.50 -5.62 5.21
C ALA A 173 -3.41 -5.47 4.14
N LEU A 174 -2.16 -5.20 4.53
CA LEU A 174 -1.06 -4.97 3.59
C LEU A 174 -0.78 -6.16 2.66
N PRO A 175 -0.75 -7.43 3.12
CA PRO A 175 -0.55 -8.59 2.24
C PRO A 175 -1.68 -8.73 1.21
N LEU A 176 -2.91 -8.44 1.61
CA LEU A 176 -4.07 -8.47 0.72
C LEU A 176 -3.95 -7.40 -0.37
N MET A 177 -3.59 -6.17 0.03
CA MET A 177 -3.31 -5.10 -0.92
C MET A 177 -2.18 -5.49 -1.87
N GLY A 178 -1.08 -6.02 -1.33
CA GLY A 178 0.06 -6.47 -2.11
C GLY A 178 -0.30 -7.50 -3.17
N ARG A 179 -1.12 -8.50 -2.82
CA ARG A 179 -1.59 -9.49 -3.78
C ARG A 179 -2.43 -8.87 -4.90
N LEU A 180 -3.33 -7.96 -4.58
CA LEU A 180 -4.18 -7.28 -5.56
C LEU A 180 -3.39 -6.37 -6.50
N ILE A 181 -2.36 -5.71 -5.95
CA ILE A 181 -1.42 -4.89 -6.70
C ILE A 181 -0.65 -5.76 -7.67
N GLU A 182 -0.10 -6.88 -7.18
CA GLU A 182 0.71 -7.80 -7.97
C GLU A 182 -0.09 -8.46 -9.10
N ASP A 183 -1.35 -8.84 -8.83
CA ASP A 183 -2.27 -9.36 -9.85
C ASP A 183 -2.55 -8.31 -10.95
N ALA A 184 -2.71 -7.04 -10.59
CA ALA A 184 -2.98 -5.96 -11.53
C ALA A 184 -1.72 -5.54 -12.31
N LEU A 185 -0.61 -5.38 -11.60
CA LEU A 185 0.65 -4.84 -12.07
C LEU A 185 1.82 -5.67 -11.50
N PRO A 186 2.22 -6.75 -12.19
CA PRO A 186 3.32 -7.60 -11.74
C PRO A 186 4.59 -6.82 -11.47
N GLY A 187 5.25 -7.10 -10.35
CA GLY A 187 6.44 -6.44 -9.84
C GLY A 187 6.21 -5.07 -9.21
N ALA A 188 4.98 -4.56 -9.18
CA ALA A 188 4.68 -3.30 -8.53
C ALA A 188 4.72 -3.42 -7.01
N TRP A 189 4.27 -4.55 -6.45
CA TRP A 189 4.21 -4.70 -4.99
C TRP A 189 5.61 -4.78 -4.38
N SER A 190 6.53 -5.51 -5.02
CA SER A 190 7.92 -5.63 -4.53
C SER A 190 8.62 -4.28 -4.39
N ARG A 191 8.22 -3.28 -5.20
CA ARG A 191 8.69 -1.90 -5.16
C ARG A 191 7.87 -1.02 -4.21
N LEU A 192 6.53 -1.08 -4.27
CA LEU A 192 5.64 -0.27 -3.42
C LEU A 192 5.80 -0.57 -1.93
N ARG A 193 5.97 -1.84 -1.56
CA ARG A 193 6.12 -2.28 -0.16
C ARG A 193 7.28 -1.61 0.57
N LEU A 194 8.30 -1.16 -0.18
CA LEU A 194 9.46 -0.48 0.37
C LEU A 194 9.13 0.92 0.93
N ARG A 195 7.98 1.48 0.56
CA ARG A 195 7.48 2.75 1.11
C ARG A 195 6.78 2.58 2.46
N CYS A 196 6.41 1.35 2.83
CA CYS A 196 5.77 1.03 4.10
C CYS A 196 6.82 0.73 5.18
N ASP A 197 6.44 0.89 6.45
CA ASP A 197 7.23 0.37 7.57
C ASP A 197 7.35 -1.17 7.46
N PRO A 198 8.59 -1.73 7.42
CA PRO A 198 8.78 -3.18 7.40
C PRO A 198 8.19 -3.90 8.62
N GLY A 199 8.04 -3.23 9.77
CA GLY A 199 7.39 -3.77 10.95
C GLY A 199 5.96 -4.24 10.68
N HIS A 200 5.20 -3.49 9.88
CA HIS A 200 3.84 -3.88 9.50
C HIS A 200 3.79 -5.12 8.60
N LEU A 201 4.82 -5.34 7.77
CA LEU A 201 4.88 -6.50 6.86
C LEU A 201 5.39 -7.76 7.56
N ARG A 202 6.23 -7.64 8.59
CA ARG A 202 6.64 -8.79 9.41
C ARG A 202 5.49 -9.33 10.26
N ALA A 203 4.60 -8.45 10.72
CA ALA A 203 3.40 -8.82 11.47
C ALA A 203 2.30 -9.45 10.60
N ALA A 204 2.49 -9.51 9.27
CA ALA A 204 1.53 -10.07 8.34
C ALA A 204 1.31 -11.57 8.59
N VAL A 205 0.09 -11.92 8.99
CA VAL A 205 -0.24 -13.25 9.52
C VAL A 205 -0.21 -14.34 8.44
N THR A 206 -0.65 -14.07 7.21
CA THR A 206 -0.48 -14.95 6.01
C THR A 206 -0.97 -14.16 4.79
N MET A 207 -0.43 -14.40 3.59
CA MET A 207 -1.05 -13.87 2.36
C MET A 207 -2.38 -14.59 2.12
N PRO A 208 -3.53 -13.90 2.13
CA PRO A 208 -4.81 -14.52 1.82
C PRO A 208 -4.84 -14.94 0.34
N HIS A 209 -5.29 -16.17 0.08
CA HIS A 209 -5.60 -16.59 -1.28
C HIS A 209 -6.89 -15.87 -1.74
N ILE A 210 -6.80 -15.10 -2.82
CA ILE A 210 -7.96 -14.44 -3.43
C ILE A 210 -8.34 -15.25 -4.68
N PRO A 211 -9.44 -16.01 -4.69
CA PRO A 211 -9.87 -16.75 -5.87
C PRO A 211 -10.13 -15.81 -7.05
N ASP A 212 -9.92 -16.28 -8.28
CA ASP A 212 -10.17 -15.46 -9.48
C ASP A 212 -11.62 -15.03 -9.65
N ALA A 213 -12.55 -15.82 -9.10
CA ALA A 213 -13.98 -15.48 -9.02
C ALA A 213 -14.27 -14.26 -8.12
N ALA A 214 -13.33 -13.80 -7.30
CA ALA A 214 -13.53 -12.71 -6.33
C ALA A 214 -13.45 -11.30 -6.94
N ALA A 215 -13.86 -11.11 -8.20
CA ALA A 215 -13.81 -9.81 -8.88
C ALA A 215 -14.56 -8.69 -8.12
N ALA A 216 -15.66 -9.03 -7.43
CA ALA A 216 -16.41 -8.08 -6.61
C ALA A 216 -15.62 -7.59 -5.38
N LEU A 217 -14.85 -8.49 -4.76
CA LEU A 217 -13.95 -8.20 -3.65
C LEU A 217 -12.80 -7.30 -4.14
N ARG A 218 -12.14 -7.66 -5.24
CA ARG A 218 -11.08 -6.84 -5.85
C ARG A 218 -11.55 -5.40 -6.08
N ARG A 219 -12.73 -5.22 -6.70
CA ARG A 219 -13.34 -3.89 -6.93
C ARG A 219 -13.61 -3.14 -5.63
N GLN A 220 -14.08 -3.84 -4.60
CA GLN A 220 -14.35 -3.22 -3.31
C GLN A 220 -13.08 -2.75 -2.61
N VAL A 221 -12.04 -3.59 -2.59
CA VAL A 221 -10.75 -3.23 -2.00
C VAL A 221 -10.14 -2.05 -2.74
N TRP A 222 -10.15 -2.08 -4.09
CA TRP A 222 -9.73 -0.95 -4.90
C TRP A 222 -10.51 0.33 -4.59
N ARG A 223 -11.82 0.25 -4.36
CA ARG A 223 -12.63 1.42 -3.98
C ARG A 223 -12.22 1.97 -2.61
N ILE A 224 -12.06 1.11 -1.60
CA ILE A 224 -11.63 1.50 -0.24
C ILE A 224 -10.26 2.17 -0.32
N TRP A 225 -9.35 1.54 -1.06
CA TRP A 225 -8.00 2.03 -1.27
C TRP A 225 -8.01 3.43 -1.89
N ARG A 226 -8.68 3.64 -3.02
CA ARG A 226 -8.77 4.96 -3.67
C ARG A 226 -9.34 6.03 -2.75
N SER A 227 -10.40 5.70 -2.00
CA SER A 227 -11.04 6.65 -1.08
C SER A 227 -10.15 7.02 0.09
N ALA A 228 -9.41 6.07 0.65
CA ALA A 228 -8.55 6.30 1.81
C ALA A 228 -7.24 7.00 1.43
N ALA A 229 -6.69 6.68 0.26
CA ALA A 229 -5.49 7.30 -0.28
C ALA A 229 -5.69 8.81 -0.56
N ALA A 230 -6.86 9.16 -1.11
CA ALA A 230 -7.24 10.55 -1.35
C ALA A 230 -7.70 11.29 -0.07
N GLY A 231 -7.81 10.58 1.06
CA GLY A 231 -8.16 11.18 2.34
C GLY A 231 -7.04 12.06 2.87
N PRO A 232 -7.38 13.14 3.62
CA PRO A 232 -6.39 14.01 4.24
C PRO A 232 -5.42 13.22 5.11
N ASP A 233 -4.15 13.65 5.14
CA ASP A 233 -3.14 13.12 6.05
C ASP A 233 -3.60 13.39 7.49
N HIS A 234 -4.22 12.39 8.11
CA HIS A 234 -4.44 12.36 9.55
C HIS A 234 -3.19 11.78 10.20
N THR A 235 -2.05 12.45 10.04
CA THR A 235 -0.96 12.29 10.99
C THR A 235 -1.49 12.79 12.32
N SER A 236 -1.80 11.81 13.18
CA SER A 236 -1.99 11.91 14.63
C SER A 236 -1.65 13.29 15.19
N ALA A 237 -2.68 14.00 15.64
CA ALA A 237 -2.51 14.92 16.75
C ALA A 237 -1.78 14.14 17.85
N THR A 238 -0.52 14.51 18.10
CA THR A 238 0.23 14.10 19.27
C THR A 238 -0.58 14.52 20.51
N PRO A 239 -0.67 13.69 21.57
CA PRO A 239 -1.39 14.05 22.79
C PRO A 239 -0.87 15.34 23.42
#